data_AF-A0A953Z498-F1
#
_entry.id   AF-A0A953Z498-F1
#
_cell.length_a   1.000
_cell.length_b   1.000
_cell.length_c   1.000
_cell.angle_alpha   90.00
_cell.angle_beta   90.00
_cell.angle_gamma   90.00
#
_symmetry.space_group_name_H-M   'P 1'
#
loop_
_entity.id
_entity.type
_entity.pdbx_description
1 polymer ?
#
loop_
_entity_poly.entity_id
_entity_poly.type
_entity_poly.pdbx_seq_one_letter_code
_entity_poly.pdbx_strand_id
1 'polypeptide(L)'
;MLLATILTSLSFATTAAPQEPTRVMRTVPVGDLAGFELPFHRTPFGSLLRVEDEGVELIDHDVAERGIAGDYLVELVRTSVERMDPEAVDELVVAVVDSRLALSGPPAAVDRAVAVIRALDASVGRPIIIEASLVEFRTGFGPLDVRLDRDALARALDGKRTRWNSRSVTRSGRATVLSQAKFTQFVYDCDVEVAQDQSISDPQVRTMFEGIHLEVEPHAIPDSEDLVLFGHAVLGDRCGDIETRSTGIDAMTALDVPRVANNQLEFSGRIPNGGALVACFDGAEDSGSRFALIVSASQPREDRQVPGMRAFPVSALTSRSLVSSVRARGVRFDHEAHSVFPLRVGEPGGAMGVDTVYEILSHVLEPQLDEGQVDILMVAGWALTFGRDDVIETTREALVAMHDQWIRSAACDLWAWVDDLDGGAEAAFDGRPDANPNLPAMLHHVRLPVILGRPHFVVHGVESTVVHDVGVEIAQEASAVNPIVTSTFGGLFASLVVQDGIDALSVQCDVDLSQLLRTRRHAAETRHGGDLHLPSTERLRYVHAGPIETGKVLEFGDGGSITDGARRFRVRQAMRVERR
;
A
#
# COMPACT_ATOMS: atom_id res chain seq x y z
N MET A 1 -2.75 -43.14 23.30
CA MET A 1 -2.98 -44.40 24.04
C MET A 1 -4.45 -44.69 24.37
N LEU A 2 -5.42 -43.80 24.05
CA LEU A 2 -6.86 -44.04 24.25
C LEU A 2 -7.58 -44.73 23.07
N LEU A 3 -6.87 -45.06 21.98
CA LEU A 3 -7.46 -45.54 20.73
C LEU A 3 -7.53 -47.08 20.59
N ALA A 4 -6.99 -47.83 21.56
CA ALA A 4 -6.75 -49.27 21.40
C ALA A 4 -7.81 -50.18 22.06
N THR A 5 -8.80 -49.64 22.78
CA THR A 5 -9.71 -50.46 23.62
C THR A 5 -11.09 -50.70 23.00
N ILE A 6 -11.37 -50.24 21.76
CA ILE A 6 -12.71 -50.37 21.14
C ILE A 6 -12.83 -51.59 20.18
N LEU A 7 -11.77 -52.35 19.93
CA LEU A 7 -11.73 -53.31 18.81
C LEU A 7 -11.91 -54.81 19.13
N THR A 8 -12.36 -55.22 20.31
CA THR A 8 -12.39 -56.68 20.68
C THR A 8 -13.71 -57.23 21.20
N SER A 9 -14.86 -56.76 20.72
CA SER A 9 -16.15 -57.40 21.00
C SER A 9 -17.09 -57.36 19.79
N LEU A 10 -16.84 -58.24 18.81
CA LEU A 10 -17.74 -58.48 17.68
C LEU A 10 -17.59 -59.93 17.20
N SER A 11 -18.45 -60.82 17.69
CA SER A 11 -18.76 -62.13 17.07
C SER A 11 -19.99 -62.77 17.72
N PHE A 12 -21.17 -62.20 17.44
CA PHE A 12 -22.43 -62.95 17.29
C PHE A 12 -23.35 -62.09 16.41
N ALA A 13 -23.38 -62.42 15.12
CA ALA A 13 -24.14 -61.71 14.10
C ALA A 13 -25.60 -62.19 14.09
N THR A 14 -26.49 -61.42 14.70
CA THR A 14 -27.87 -61.30 14.22
C THR A 14 -27.87 -60.25 13.11
N THR A 15 -28.32 -60.62 11.90
CA THR A 15 -28.57 -59.71 10.77
C THR A 15 -29.75 -58.79 11.07
N ALA A 16 -29.58 -57.87 12.01
CA ALA A 16 -30.37 -56.66 12.05
C ALA A 16 -29.87 -55.78 10.90
N ALA A 17 -30.80 -55.20 10.13
CA ALA A 17 -30.43 -54.21 9.12
C ALA A 17 -29.54 -53.15 9.79
N PRO A 18 -28.41 -52.74 9.16
CA PRO A 18 -27.52 -51.75 9.74
C PRO A 18 -28.34 -50.50 10.06
N GLN A 19 -28.52 -50.21 11.35
CA GLN A 19 -29.14 -48.96 11.78
C GLN A 19 -28.20 -47.85 11.34
N GLU A 20 -28.70 -46.94 10.49
CA GLU A 20 -27.92 -45.77 10.11
C GLU A 20 -27.49 -45.03 11.38
N PRO A 21 -26.22 -44.60 11.46
CA PRO A 21 -25.72 -43.89 12.63
C PRO A 21 -26.56 -42.63 12.84
N THR A 22 -27.20 -42.52 14.00
CA THR A 22 -28.04 -41.36 14.37
C THR A 22 -27.23 -40.07 14.47
N ARG A 23 -25.91 -40.18 14.67
CA ARG A 23 -24.97 -39.05 14.69
C ARG A 23 -23.67 -39.40 13.97
N VAL A 24 -23.14 -38.42 13.26
CA VAL A 24 -21.83 -38.48 12.62
C VAL A 24 -20.95 -37.37 13.15
N MET A 25 -19.63 -37.58 13.07
CA MET A 25 -18.63 -36.56 13.37
C MET A 25 -17.73 -36.38 12.15
N ARG A 26 -17.46 -35.13 11.76
CA ARG A 26 -16.53 -34.78 10.68
C ARG A 26 -15.63 -33.64 11.10
N THR A 27 -14.44 -33.59 10.51
CA THR A 27 -13.57 -32.42 10.61
C THR A 27 -13.32 -31.83 9.23
N VAL A 28 -13.44 -30.52 9.11
CA VAL A 28 -13.27 -29.80 7.84
C VAL A 28 -12.16 -28.76 8.02
N PRO A 29 -11.14 -28.70 7.15
CA PRO A 29 -10.15 -27.64 7.21
C PRO A 29 -10.82 -26.30 6.90
N VAL A 30 -10.43 -25.26 7.64
CA VAL A 30 -10.92 -23.88 7.45
C VAL A 30 -9.77 -22.86 7.48
N GLY A 31 -8.52 -23.32 7.28
CA GLY A 31 -7.34 -22.46 7.34
C GLY A 31 -7.41 -21.25 6.40
N ASP A 32 -8.01 -21.45 5.22
CA ASP A 32 -8.18 -20.40 4.20
C ASP A 32 -9.42 -19.51 4.44
N LEU A 33 -10.18 -19.74 5.52
CA LEU A 33 -11.31 -18.91 5.96
C LEU A 33 -11.00 -18.21 7.28
N ALA A 34 -10.40 -18.93 8.22
CA ALA A 34 -10.01 -18.43 9.52
C ALA A 34 -8.90 -17.38 9.40
N GLY A 35 -9.05 -16.26 10.11
CA GLY A 35 -7.99 -15.28 10.26
C GLY A 35 -6.98 -15.75 11.28
N PHE A 36 -5.88 -16.36 10.82
CA PHE A 36 -4.67 -16.39 11.65
C PHE A 36 -3.91 -15.09 11.42
N GLU A 37 -3.72 -14.32 12.49
CA GLU A 37 -2.82 -13.17 12.51
C GLU A 37 -1.42 -13.69 12.14
N LEU A 38 -0.95 -13.32 10.95
CA LEU A 38 0.47 -13.40 10.66
C LEU A 38 1.10 -12.15 11.25
N PRO A 39 2.25 -12.25 11.95
CA PRO A 39 2.98 -11.07 12.38
C PRO A 39 3.30 -10.25 11.13
N PHE A 40 2.68 -9.08 11.02
CA PHE A 40 2.90 -8.19 9.89
C PHE A 40 4.15 -7.37 10.19
N HIS A 41 5.13 -7.43 9.29
CA HIS A 41 6.29 -6.54 9.35
C HIS A 41 5.84 -5.16 8.87
N ARG A 42 5.99 -4.15 9.71
CA ARG A 42 5.66 -2.77 9.34
C ARG A 42 6.49 -2.33 8.13
N THR A 43 5.84 -1.67 7.19
CA THR A 43 6.55 -1.07 6.07
C THR A 43 7.38 0.10 6.59
N PRO A 44 8.70 0.15 6.31
CA PRO A 44 9.51 1.29 6.72
C PRO A 44 9.08 2.57 6.00
N PHE A 45 9.01 3.69 6.71
CA PHE A 45 8.84 5.02 6.10
C PHE A 45 10.19 5.72 6.00
N GLY A 46 10.66 5.94 4.77
CA GLY A 46 12.00 6.50 4.52
C GLY A 46 13.03 5.41 4.24
N SER A 47 14.19 5.81 3.69
CA SER A 47 15.32 4.89 3.52
C SER A 47 16.36 5.04 4.61
N LEU A 48 16.40 6.18 5.31
CA LEU A 48 17.25 6.42 6.50
C LEU A 48 16.39 6.42 7.77
N LEU A 49 16.16 5.24 8.33
CA LEU A 49 15.19 5.04 9.41
C LEU A 49 15.77 5.44 10.78
N ARG A 50 14.99 6.18 11.60
CA ARG A 50 15.18 6.18 13.06
C ARG A 50 14.47 4.97 13.64
N VAL A 51 15.01 4.39 14.72
CA VAL A 51 14.35 3.29 15.46
C VAL A 51 12.97 3.70 15.97
N GLU A 52 12.74 5.00 16.22
CA GLU A 52 11.43 5.55 16.62
C GLU A 52 10.46 5.75 15.44
N ASP A 53 10.95 5.76 14.20
CA ASP A 53 10.14 5.91 12.98
C ASP A 53 9.56 4.57 12.48
N GLU A 54 9.78 3.47 13.21
CA GLU A 54 9.20 2.13 12.97
C GLU A 54 7.66 2.07 13.15
N GLY A 55 6.96 3.21 13.16
CA GLY A 55 5.54 3.33 13.50
C GLY A 55 4.64 3.98 12.45
N VAL A 56 5.16 4.44 11.31
CA VAL A 56 4.30 5.04 10.27
C VAL A 56 3.73 3.93 9.38
N GLU A 57 2.58 3.40 9.79
CA GLU A 57 1.78 2.49 8.96
C GLU A 57 1.03 3.32 7.90
N LEU A 58 1.38 3.10 6.62
CA LEU A 58 0.75 3.75 5.48
C LEU A 58 -0.52 3.02 5.03
N ILE A 59 -0.58 1.71 5.25
CA ILE A 59 -1.81 0.92 5.16
C ILE A 59 -2.27 0.67 6.59
N ASP A 60 -3.47 1.15 6.93
CA ASP A 60 -4.08 0.87 8.22
C ASP A 60 -4.31 -0.64 8.37
N HIS A 61 -3.48 -1.26 9.21
CA HIS A 61 -3.57 -2.69 9.49
C HIS A 61 -4.55 -2.99 10.62
N ASP A 62 -5.79 -2.52 10.52
CA ASP A 62 -6.96 -3.19 11.12
C ASP A 62 -7.17 -4.60 10.48
N VAL A 63 -6.08 -5.29 10.16
CA VAL A 63 -5.88 -6.63 9.59
C VAL A 63 -6.44 -7.70 10.51
N ALA A 64 -6.63 -7.39 11.81
CA ALA A 64 -7.32 -8.26 12.76
C ALA A 64 -8.73 -8.65 12.28
N GLU A 65 -9.38 -7.87 11.42
CA GLU A 65 -10.80 -8.08 11.07
C GLU A 65 -11.08 -8.84 9.76
N ARG A 66 -10.06 -9.22 8.97
CA ARG A 66 -10.28 -9.73 7.60
C ARG A 66 -10.14 -11.23 7.42
N GLY A 67 -9.98 -11.96 8.52
CA GLY A 67 -10.38 -13.36 8.56
C GLY A 67 -11.60 -13.51 9.44
N ILE A 68 -12.39 -14.54 9.15
CA ILE A 68 -13.55 -14.85 9.98
C ILE A 68 -12.98 -15.41 11.29
N ALA A 69 -13.18 -14.72 12.42
CA ALA A 69 -12.75 -15.26 13.70
C ALA A 69 -13.43 -16.61 13.92
N GLY A 70 -12.76 -17.53 14.63
CA GLY A 70 -13.24 -18.89 14.80
C GLY A 70 -14.69 -18.96 15.30
N ASP A 71 -15.04 -18.13 16.28
CA ASP A 71 -16.39 -18.08 16.86
C ASP A 71 -17.42 -17.51 15.88
N TYR A 72 -17.07 -16.48 15.10
CA TYR A 72 -17.93 -15.97 14.03
C TYR A 72 -18.14 -17.00 12.92
N LEU A 73 -17.13 -17.82 12.62
CA LEU A 73 -17.27 -18.88 11.62
C LEU A 73 -18.20 -20.00 12.13
N VAL A 74 -18.12 -20.33 13.42
CA VAL A 74 -19.06 -21.26 14.08
C VAL A 74 -20.49 -20.75 13.97
N GLU A 75 -20.73 -19.49 14.34
CA GLU A 75 -22.04 -18.85 14.26
C GLU A 75 -22.53 -18.82 12.81
N LEU A 76 -21.69 -18.36 11.87
CA LEU A 76 -22.01 -18.33 10.45
C LEU A 76 -22.46 -19.70 9.92
N VAL A 77 -21.73 -20.77 10.22
CA VAL A 77 -22.11 -22.11 9.77
C VAL A 77 -23.43 -22.55 10.39
N ARG A 78 -23.64 -22.29 11.69
CA ARG A 78 -24.90 -22.62 12.37
C ARG A 78 -26.08 -21.86 11.78
N THR A 79 -25.98 -20.54 11.65
CA THR A 79 -27.01 -19.67 11.07
C THR A 79 -27.31 -20.10 9.64
N SER A 80 -26.28 -20.40 8.84
CA SER A 80 -26.47 -20.89 7.47
C SER A 80 -27.26 -22.21 7.43
N VAL A 81 -26.95 -23.16 8.33
CA VAL A 81 -27.68 -24.44 8.43
C VAL A 81 -29.11 -24.23 8.94
N GLU A 82 -29.31 -23.41 9.96
CA GLU A 82 -30.63 -23.05 10.51
C GLU A 82 -31.54 -22.46 9.44
N ARG A 83 -31.02 -21.54 8.61
CA ARG A 83 -31.79 -20.93 7.52
C ARG A 83 -32.18 -21.93 6.43
N MET A 84 -31.38 -22.96 6.19
CA MET A 84 -31.67 -24.00 5.20
C MET A 84 -32.56 -25.13 5.76
N ASP A 85 -32.42 -25.47 7.05
CA ASP A 85 -33.18 -26.52 7.74
C ASP A 85 -33.25 -26.21 9.25
N PRO A 86 -34.28 -25.48 9.70
CA PRO A 86 -34.40 -25.04 11.09
C PRO A 86 -34.45 -26.19 12.11
N GLU A 87 -35.02 -27.33 11.73
CA GLU A 87 -35.15 -28.49 12.64
C GLU A 87 -33.81 -29.19 12.87
N ALA A 88 -32.85 -29.02 11.97
CA ALA A 88 -31.58 -29.73 11.99
C ALA A 88 -30.47 -29.03 12.80
N VAL A 89 -30.61 -27.74 13.12
CA VAL A 89 -29.54 -26.96 13.76
C VAL A 89 -29.39 -27.24 15.26
N ASP A 90 -30.48 -27.57 15.95
CA ASP A 90 -30.49 -27.79 17.41
C ASP A 90 -29.57 -28.96 17.83
N GLU A 91 -29.42 -29.94 16.94
CA GLU A 91 -28.54 -31.08 17.16
C GLU A 91 -27.13 -30.93 16.55
N LEU A 92 -26.88 -29.85 15.79
CA LEU A 92 -25.58 -29.58 15.20
C LEU A 92 -24.66 -28.89 16.21
N VAL A 93 -23.56 -29.55 16.54
CA VAL A 93 -22.45 -28.99 17.30
C VAL A 93 -21.33 -28.63 16.33
N VAL A 94 -20.87 -27.38 16.40
CA VAL A 94 -19.76 -26.84 15.61
C VAL A 94 -18.75 -26.28 16.59
N ALA A 95 -17.49 -26.70 16.48
CA ALA A 95 -16.40 -26.21 17.33
C ALA A 95 -15.12 -25.99 16.50
N VAL A 96 -14.34 -24.98 16.86
CA VAL A 96 -13.02 -24.75 16.27
C VAL A 96 -11.99 -25.61 17.00
N VAL A 97 -11.19 -26.36 16.25
CA VAL A 97 -10.05 -27.14 16.75
C VAL A 97 -8.87 -26.85 15.83
N ASP A 98 -7.93 -26.04 16.30
CA ASP A 98 -6.82 -25.49 15.52
C ASP A 98 -7.33 -24.78 14.25
N SER A 99 -6.91 -25.20 13.06
CA SER A 99 -7.32 -24.69 11.75
C SER A 99 -8.47 -25.49 11.11
N ARG A 100 -9.28 -26.18 11.93
CA ARG A 100 -10.37 -27.05 11.49
C ARG A 100 -11.65 -26.77 12.27
N LEU A 101 -12.78 -27.03 11.64
CA LEU A 101 -14.07 -27.15 12.32
C LEU A 101 -14.39 -28.62 12.58
N ALA A 102 -14.68 -28.94 13.83
CA ALA A 102 -15.28 -30.21 14.23
C ALA A 102 -16.82 -30.06 14.21
N LEU A 103 -17.47 -30.91 13.42
CA LEU A 103 -18.92 -30.94 13.22
C LEU A 103 -19.45 -32.24 13.81
N SER A 104 -20.50 -32.19 14.62
CA SER A 104 -21.19 -33.38 15.12
C SER A 104 -22.70 -33.18 15.16
N GLY A 105 -23.48 -34.16 14.71
CA GLY A 105 -24.94 -34.07 14.67
C GLY A 105 -25.56 -35.09 13.70
N PRO A 106 -26.85 -34.91 13.35
CA PRO A 106 -27.53 -35.72 12.34
C PRO A 106 -26.79 -35.66 10.99
N PRO A 107 -26.72 -36.76 10.22
CA PRO A 107 -25.99 -36.80 8.94
C PRO A 107 -26.33 -35.65 7.99
N ALA A 108 -27.62 -35.34 7.81
CA ALA A 108 -28.08 -34.27 6.93
C ALA A 108 -27.62 -32.87 7.38
N ALA A 109 -27.59 -32.61 8.70
CA ALA A 109 -27.11 -31.34 9.26
C ALA A 109 -25.61 -31.17 9.03
N VAL A 110 -24.83 -32.23 9.31
CA VAL A 110 -23.37 -32.23 9.11
C VAL A 110 -23.03 -32.11 7.62
N ASP A 111 -23.75 -32.80 6.73
CA ASP A 111 -23.54 -32.71 5.28
C ASP A 111 -23.81 -31.29 4.75
N ARG A 112 -24.86 -30.63 5.22
CA ARG A 112 -25.14 -29.22 4.88
C ARG A 112 -24.08 -28.26 5.42
N ALA A 113 -23.67 -28.42 6.68
CA ALA A 113 -22.58 -27.63 7.25
C ALA A 113 -21.29 -27.78 6.42
N VAL A 114 -20.95 -29.00 6.00
CA VAL A 114 -19.81 -29.25 5.10
C VAL A 114 -20.00 -28.56 3.75
N ALA A 115 -21.21 -28.57 3.18
CA ALA A 115 -21.50 -27.89 1.92
C ALA A 115 -21.33 -26.37 2.03
N VAL A 116 -21.83 -25.76 3.11
CA VAL A 116 -21.64 -24.33 3.42
C VAL A 116 -20.16 -24.00 3.53
N ILE A 117 -19.40 -24.74 4.34
CA ILE A 117 -17.96 -24.49 4.53
C ILE A 117 -17.22 -24.58 3.19
N ARG A 118 -17.54 -25.57 2.34
CA ARG A 118 -16.91 -25.70 1.01
C ARG A 118 -17.29 -24.58 0.05
N ALA A 119 -18.50 -24.05 0.13
CA ALA A 119 -18.93 -22.93 -0.71
C ALA A 119 -18.30 -21.61 -0.25
N LEU A 120 -18.19 -21.41 1.07
CA LEU A 120 -17.43 -20.31 1.64
C LEU A 120 -15.96 -20.41 1.25
N ASP A 121 -15.33 -21.58 1.37
CA ASP A 121 -13.93 -21.81 0.96
C ASP A 121 -13.70 -21.50 -0.53
N ALA A 122 -14.59 -21.99 -1.40
CA ALA A 122 -14.51 -21.74 -2.84
C ALA A 122 -14.77 -20.28 -3.25
N SER A 123 -15.48 -19.51 -2.41
CA SER A 123 -15.82 -18.10 -2.69
C SER A 123 -14.86 -17.15 -1.95
N VAL A 124 -14.90 -17.18 -0.62
CA VAL A 124 -14.14 -16.33 0.30
C VAL A 124 -12.66 -16.71 0.37
N GLY A 125 -12.37 -18.02 0.42
CA GLY A 125 -11.01 -18.56 0.48
C GLY A 125 -10.28 -18.59 -0.87
N ARG A 126 -10.94 -18.15 -1.95
CA ARG A 126 -10.45 -18.29 -3.32
C ARG A 126 -9.09 -17.60 -3.52
N PRO A 127 -8.05 -18.34 -3.95
CA PRO A 127 -6.71 -17.79 -4.03
C PRO A 127 -6.59 -16.77 -5.17
N ILE A 128 -5.94 -15.65 -4.87
CA ILE A 128 -5.49 -14.63 -5.82
C ILE A 128 -3.96 -14.70 -5.85
N ILE A 129 -3.40 -14.93 -7.02
CA ILE A 129 -1.95 -14.94 -7.27
C ILE A 129 -1.55 -13.51 -7.58
N ILE A 130 -0.61 -12.97 -6.80
CA ILE A 130 0.01 -11.66 -7.03
C ILE A 130 1.42 -11.87 -7.55
N GLU A 131 1.76 -11.23 -8.66
CA GLU A 131 3.12 -11.19 -9.17
C GLU A 131 3.53 -9.73 -9.32
N ALA A 132 4.79 -9.43 -9.01
CA ALA A 132 5.32 -8.10 -9.13
C ALA A 132 6.68 -8.13 -9.81
N SER A 133 6.95 -7.12 -10.63
CA SER A 133 8.21 -6.95 -11.35
C SER A 133 8.67 -5.51 -11.29
N LEU A 134 9.96 -5.32 -11.04
CA LEU A 134 10.64 -4.03 -11.11
C LEU A 134 11.49 -4.00 -12.38
N VAL A 135 11.10 -3.15 -13.33
CA VAL A 135 11.72 -3.05 -14.65
C VAL A 135 12.51 -1.75 -14.74
N GLU A 136 13.79 -1.83 -15.11
CA GLU A 136 14.64 -0.66 -15.30
C GLU A 136 14.50 -0.06 -16.71
N PHE A 137 14.57 1.27 -16.80
CA PHE A 137 14.64 1.98 -18.08
C PHE A 137 15.95 2.74 -18.24
N ARG A 138 16.54 2.68 -19.43
CA ARG A 138 17.71 3.50 -19.78
C ARG A 138 17.33 4.90 -20.22
N THR A 139 16.23 5.04 -20.95
CA THR A 139 15.79 6.29 -21.60
C THR A 139 14.27 6.42 -21.51
N GLY A 140 13.78 6.97 -20.40
CA GLY A 140 12.36 7.11 -20.09
C GLY A 140 11.54 5.81 -20.13
N PHE A 141 10.34 5.83 -19.56
CA PHE A 141 9.47 4.64 -19.57
C PHE A 141 8.60 4.52 -20.83
N GLY A 142 8.62 5.52 -21.72
CA GLY A 142 7.83 5.52 -22.96
C GLY A 142 6.32 5.51 -22.72
N PRO A 143 5.49 5.06 -23.69
CA PRO A 143 4.03 5.10 -23.59
C PRO A 143 3.47 3.93 -22.76
N LEU A 144 4.05 3.65 -21.60
CA LEU A 144 3.57 2.57 -20.73
C LEU A 144 2.28 3.01 -20.04
N ASP A 145 1.20 2.28 -20.28
CA ASP A 145 -0.08 2.52 -19.63
C ASP A 145 -0.05 2.08 -18.16
N VAL A 146 -0.80 2.77 -17.31
CA VAL A 146 -0.91 2.44 -15.87
C VAL A 146 -1.77 1.20 -15.62
N ARG A 147 -2.57 0.79 -16.63
CA ARG A 147 -3.40 -0.41 -16.62
C ARG A 147 -3.06 -1.24 -17.85
N LEU A 148 -2.62 -2.47 -17.64
CA LEU A 148 -2.29 -3.42 -18.69
C LEU A 148 -3.26 -4.60 -18.66
N ASP A 149 -3.72 -5.04 -19.84
CA ASP A 149 -4.27 -6.38 -19.99
C ASP A 149 -3.14 -7.44 -20.03
N ARG A 150 -3.52 -8.71 -20.15
CA ARG A 150 -2.57 -9.83 -20.15
C ARG A 150 -1.55 -9.76 -21.29
N ASP A 151 -2.00 -9.37 -22.49
CA ASP A 151 -1.13 -9.33 -23.67
C ASP A 151 -0.21 -8.10 -23.63
N ALA A 152 -0.72 -6.97 -23.15
CA ALA A 152 0.04 -5.75 -22.90
C ALA A 152 1.08 -5.95 -21.80
N LEU A 153 0.74 -6.69 -20.73
CA LEU A 153 1.67 -7.10 -19.69
C LEU A 153 2.82 -7.94 -20.26
N ALA A 154 2.50 -8.96 -21.07
CA ALA A 154 3.54 -9.78 -21.71
C ALA A 154 4.48 -8.93 -22.57
N ARG A 155 3.93 -8.00 -23.37
CA ARG A 155 4.74 -7.06 -24.19
C ARG A 155 5.56 -6.08 -23.35
N ALA A 156 5.02 -5.62 -22.22
CA ALA A 156 5.71 -4.68 -21.33
C ALA A 156 6.94 -5.31 -20.67
N LEU A 157 6.90 -6.63 -20.41
CA LEU A 157 8.02 -7.37 -19.81
C LEU A 157 9.01 -7.92 -20.85
N ASP A 158 8.57 -8.15 -22.09
CA ASP A 158 9.40 -8.77 -23.13
C ASP A 158 10.65 -7.95 -23.46
N GLY A 159 11.80 -8.63 -23.44
CA GLY A 159 13.12 -8.04 -23.72
C GLY A 159 13.58 -6.96 -22.73
N LYS A 160 12.85 -6.70 -21.63
CA LYS A 160 13.23 -5.69 -20.63
C LYS A 160 14.12 -6.27 -19.53
N ARG A 161 14.99 -5.43 -18.99
CA ARG A 161 15.81 -5.80 -17.83
C ARG A 161 14.95 -5.72 -16.56
N THR A 162 14.62 -6.88 -16.02
CA THR A 162 13.95 -6.99 -14.73
C THR A 162 15.00 -7.04 -13.62
N ARG A 163 14.93 -6.09 -12.68
CA ARG A 163 15.84 -6.03 -11.53
C ARG A 163 15.36 -6.92 -10.39
N TRP A 164 14.04 -7.02 -10.23
CA TRP A 164 13.41 -7.83 -9.20
C TRP A 164 12.10 -8.38 -9.72
N ASN A 165 11.78 -9.61 -9.34
CA ASN A 165 10.45 -10.17 -9.47
C ASN A 165 10.10 -10.95 -8.20
N SER A 166 8.81 -11.05 -7.91
CA SER A 166 8.32 -11.86 -6.80
C SER A 166 6.90 -12.32 -7.08
N ARG A 167 6.50 -13.37 -6.36
CA ARG A 167 5.18 -13.98 -6.46
C ARG A 167 4.68 -14.34 -5.07
N SER A 168 3.41 -14.06 -4.82
CA SER A 168 2.70 -14.48 -3.61
C SER A 168 1.30 -14.99 -3.95
N VAL A 169 0.67 -15.67 -2.99
CA VAL A 169 -0.73 -16.10 -3.07
C VAL A 169 -1.44 -15.57 -1.83
N THR A 170 -2.57 -14.90 -2.05
CA THR A 170 -3.45 -14.38 -1.01
C THR A 170 -4.91 -14.61 -1.41
N ARG A 171 -5.86 -13.88 -0.83
CA ARG A 171 -7.29 -13.92 -1.17
C ARG A 171 -7.87 -12.50 -1.18
N SER A 172 -9.12 -12.36 -1.62
CA SER A 172 -9.80 -11.06 -1.66
C SER A 172 -9.80 -10.38 -0.29
N GLY A 173 -9.42 -9.11 -0.25
CA GLY A 173 -9.37 -8.28 0.95
C GLY A 173 -8.22 -8.60 1.90
N ARG A 174 -7.32 -9.53 1.59
CA ARG A 174 -6.16 -9.88 2.43
C ARG A 174 -4.87 -9.38 1.79
N ALA A 175 -4.20 -8.46 2.47
CA ALA A 175 -2.89 -7.98 2.05
C ALA A 175 -1.84 -9.10 2.02
N THR A 176 -0.90 -8.99 1.08
CA THR A 176 0.31 -9.80 1.00
C THR A 176 1.52 -8.92 0.82
N VAL A 177 2.65 -9.35 1.37
CA VAL A 177 3.94 -8.66 1.23
C VAL A 177 4.83 -9.42 0.26
N LEU A 178 5.46 -8.69 -0.66
CA LEU A 178 6.52 -9.13 -1.55
C LEU A 178 7.73 -8.24 -1.29
N SER A 179 8.80 -8.80 -0.73
CA SER A 179 9.96 -7.98 -0.32
C SER A 179 11.29 -8.65 -0.64
N GLN A 180 12.27 -7.82 -1.01
CA GLN A 180 13.69 -8.12 -1.01
C GLN A 180 14.41 -6.96 -0.31
N ALA A 181 14.12 -6.79 0.98
CA ALA A 181 14.70 -5.75 1.81
C ALA A 181 16.07 -6.17 2.36
N LYS A 182 17.00 -5.21 2.39
CA LYS A 182 18.28 -5.30 3.06
C LYS A 182 18.42 -4.09 3.98
N PHE A 183 18.90 -4.34 5.19
CA PHE A 183 19.10 -3.32 6.20
C PHE A 183 20.60 -3.21 6.46
N THR A 184 21.19 -2.06 6.16
CA THR A 184 22.62 -1.80 6.33
C THR A 184 22.84 -0.80 7.46
N GLN A 185 23.65 -1.19 8.43
CA GLN A 185 24.02 -0.32 9.55
C GLN A 185 25.10 0.68 9.12
N PHE A 186 25.02 1.91 9.63
CA PHE A 186 26.01 2.96 9.39
C PHE A 186 26.10 3.91 10.60
N VAL A 187 27.27 4.52 10.83
CA VAL A 187 27.47 5.49 11.91
C VAL A 187 26.82 6.81 11.51
N TYR A 188 25.63 7.06 12.04
CA TYR A 188 24.83 8.23 11.66
C TYR A 188 25.22 9.48 12.45
N ASP A 189 25.48 9.31 13.75
CA ASP A 189 25.78 10.41 14.66
C ASP A 189 26.83 9.96 15.69
N CYS A 190 27.24 10.88 16.55
CA CYS A 190 28.11 10.57 17.66
C CYS A 190 27.73 11.44 18.86
N ASP A 191 27.22 10.82 19.91
CA ASP A 191 27.00 11.54 21.16
C ASP A 191 28.35 11.80 21.83
N VAL A 192 28.49 12.98 22.41
CA VAL A 192 29.72 13.38 23.09
C VAL A 192 29.41 13.65 24.54
N GLU A 193 30.01 12.85 25.42
CA GLU A 193 29.89 13.03 26.86
C GLU A 193 31.18 13.60 27.42
N VAL A 194 31.07 14.58 28.32
CA VAL A 194 32.22 15.27 28.93
C VAL A 194 32.19 15.07 30.44
N ALA A 195 33.31 14.61 31.00
CA ALA A 195 33.50 14.50 32.44
C ALA A 195 34.97 14.70 32.82
N GLN A 196 35.26 15.64 33.74
CA GLN A 196 36.58 15.84 34.36
C GLN A 196 37.75 15.90 33.35
N ASP A 197 37.66 16.79 32.36
CA ASP A 197 38.64 16.98 31.27
C ASP A 197 38.81 15.78 30.30
N GLN A 198 37.92 14.79 30.35
CA GLN A 198 37.83 13.72 29.38
C GLN A 198 36.58 13.89 28.52
N SER A 199 36.73 13.64 27.22
CA SER A 199 35.62 13.46 26.29
C SER A 199 35.52 12.00 25.89
N ILE A 200 34.29 11.50 25.84
CA ILE A 200 33.96 10.19 25.30
C ILE A 200 33.05 10.41 24.09
N SER A 201 33.42 9.78 22.99
CA SER A 201 32.66 9.76 21.74
C SER A 201 31.92 8.42 21.68
N ASP A 202 30.60 8.45 21.72
CA ASP A 202 29.72 7.29 21.60
C ASP A 202 29.05 7.27 20.21
N PRO A 203 29.57 6.49 19.24
CA PRO A 203 29.04 6.47 17.89
C PRO A 203 27.63 5.88 17.86
N GLN A 204 26.67 6.66 17.37
CA GLN A 204 25.28 6.25 17.19
C GLN A 204 25.08 5.63 15.82
N VAL A 205 24.65 4.36 15.82
CA VAL A 205 24.42 3.59 14.59
C VAL A 205 22.95 3.66 14.20
N ARG A 206 22.68 3.90 12.91
CA ARG A 206 21.35 3.75 12.31
C ARG A 206 21.33 2.70 11.23
N THR A 207 20.12 2.42 10.75
CA THR A 207 19.88 1.44 9.71
C THR A 207 19.34 2.15 8.46
N MET A 208 19.93 1.80 7.32
CA MET A 208 19.50 2.19 6.00
C MET A 208 18.75 1.04 5.32
N PHE A 209 17.57 1.32 4.79
CA PHE A 209 16.79 0.39 3.97
C PHE A 209 17.27 0.42 2.51
N GLU A 210 17.56 -0.76 1.97
CA GLU A 210 17.90 -1.01 0.59
C GLU A 210 17.00 -2.11 0.01
N GLY A 211 16.69 -2.04 -1.28
CA GLY A 211 15.86 -3.02 -1.97
C GLY A 211 14.40 -2.58 -2.06
N ILE A 212 13.47 -3.54 -1.98
CA ILE A 212 12.04 -3.31 -2.20
C ILE A 212 11.19 -3.95 -1.11
N HIS A 213 10.16 -3.24 -0.69
CA HIS A 213 9.06 -3.73 0.11
C HIS A 213 7.76 -3.33 -0.57
N LEU A 214 7.00 -4.30 -1.04
CA LEU A 214 5.72 -4.10 -1.69
C LEU A 214 4.64 -4.80 -0.89
N GLU A 215 3.62 -4.07 -0.50
CA GLU A 215 2.40 -4.61 0.06
C GLU A 215 1.25 -4.44 -0.95
N VAL A 216 0.48 -5.50 -1.17
CA VAL A 216 -0.65 -5.50 -2.09
C VAL A 216 -1.85 -6.18 -1.46
N GLU A 217 -2.98 -5.51 -1.52
CA GLU A 217 -4.28 -6.02 -1.13
C GLU A 217 -5.17 -6.13 -2.37
N PRO A 218 -5.41 -7.36 -2.86
CA PRO A 218 -6.30 -7.58 -3.99
C PRO A 218 -7.75 -7.76 -3.54
N HIS A 219 -8.69 -7.40 -4.41
CA HIS A 219 -10.11 -7.61 -4.21
C HIS A 219 -10.75 -8.21 -5.45
N ALA A 220 -11.61 -9.21 -5.23
CA ALA A 220 -12.55 -9.66 -6.23
C ALA A 220 -13.72 -8.67 -6.35
N ILE A 221 -14.33 -8.62 -7.53
CA ILE A 221 -15.55 -7.85 -7.80
C ILE A 221 -16.68 -8.86 -8.08
N PRO A 222 -17.92 -8.63 -7.58
CA PRO A 222 -19.06 -9.51 -7.85
C PRO A 222 -19.26 -9.71 -9.36
N ASP A 223 -19.31 -10.96 -9.81
CA ASP A 223 -19.56 -11.38 -11.19
C ASP A 223 -18.71 -10.67 -12.27
N SER A 224 -17.53 -10.20 -11.87
CA SER A 224 -16.54 -9.66 -12.78
C SER A 224 -15.32 -10.57 -12.85
N GLU A 225 -14.66 -10.54 -14.00
CA GLU A 225 -13.30 -11.04 -14.13
C GLU A 225 -12.27 -10.00 -13.72
N ASP A 226 -12.70 -8.75 -13.50
CA ASP A 226 -11.79 -7.74 -13.03
C ASP A 226 -11.45 -7.93 -11.55
N LEU A 227 -10.24 -7.53 -11.19
CA LEU A 227 -9.74 -7.44 -9.83
C LEU A 227 -9.43 -5.98 -9.51
N VAL A 228 -9.47 -5.63 -8.24
CA VAL A 228 -9.01 -4.33 -7.74
C VAL A 228 -7.76 -4.55 -6.93
N LEU A 229 -6.74 -3.73 -7.14
CA LEU A 229 -5.54 -3.74 -6.31
C LEU A 229 -5.45 -2.43 -5.54
N PHE A 230 -5.15 -2.54 -4.26
CA PHE A 230 -4.57 -1.47 -3.46
C PHE A 230 -3.15 -1.87 -3.11
N GLY A 231 -2.18 -0.97 -3.27
CA GLY A 231 -0.81 -1.31 -2.96
C GLY A 231 -0.01 -0.12 -2.48
N HIS A 232 1.00 -0.46 -1.70
CA HIS A 232 1.99 0.46 -1.17
C HIS A 232 3.38 -0.14 -1.40
N ALA A 233 4.31 0.67 -1.88
CA ALA A 233 5.66 0.20 -2.16
C ALA A 233 6.71 1.20 -1.67
N VAL A 234 7.80 0.67 -1.14
CA VAL A 234 9.00 1.40 -0.75
C VAL A 234 10.20 0.77 -1.44
N LEU A 235 10.97 1.59 -2.14
CA LEU A 235 12.23 1.23 -2.78
C LEU A 235 13.35 2.13 -2.29
N GLY A 236 14.45 1.50 -1.86
CA GLY A 236 15.68 2.16 -1.46
C GLY A 236 16.84 1.68 -2.33
N ASP A 237 17.44 2.57 -3.10
CA ASP A 237 18.58 2.26 -3.95
C ASP A 237 19.80 3.06 -3.54
N ARG A 238 20.83 2.38 -3.05
CA ARG A 238 22.07 3.06 -2.67
C ARG A 238 22.75 3.70 -3.88
N CYS A 239 22.97 5.01 -3.81
CA CYS A 239 23.61 5.83 -4.84
C CYS A 239 25.13 5.87 -4.62
N GLY A 240 25.82 4.78 -4.94
CA GLY A 240 27.28 4.67 -4.81
C GLY A 240 27.74 4.06 -3.49
N ASP A 241 28.97 4.40 -3.09
CA ASP A 241 29.57 3.96 -1.82
C ASP A 241 29.14 4.90 -0.67
N ILE A 242 29.18 4.37 0.55
CA ILE A 242 28.95 5.18 1.76
C ILE A 242 30.19 6.05 1.95
N GLU A 243 30.01 7.37 1.86
CA GLU A 243 31.09 8.32 2.14
C GLU A 243 31.32 8.38 3.65
N THR A 244 32.57 8.53 4.07
CA THR A 244 32.89 8.84 5.48
C THR A 244 33.35 10.28 5.56
N ARG A 245 32.77 11.05 6.49
CA ARG A 245 33.11 12.47 6.71
C ARG A 245 33.68 12.67 8.10
N SER A 246 34.84 13.31 8.14
CA SER A 246 35.37 13.86 9.39
C SER A 246 34.39 14.92 9.91
N THR A 247 34.21 14.90 11.22
CA THR A 247 33.44 15.91 11.95
C THR A 247 34.28 17.13 12.31
N GLY A 248 35.58 17.11 12.02
CA GLY A 248 36.51 18.19 12.37
C GLY A 248 36.78 18.34 13.87
N ILE A 249 36.35 17.37 14.70
CA ILE A 249 36.59 17.32 16.15
C ILE A 249 37.66 16.27 16.42
N ASP A 250 38.71 16.66 17.14
CA ASP A 250 39.83 15.77 17.45
C ASP A 250 39.36 14.51 18.20
N ALA A 251 39.87 13.35 17.80
CA ALA A 251 39.59 12.02 18.36
C ALA A 251 38.13 11.53 18.26
N MET A 252 37.23 12.26 17.59
CA MET A 252 35.87 11.78 17.37
C MET A 252 35.78 10.82 16.17
N THR A 253 34.87 9.86 16.24
CA THR A 253 34.59 8.94 15.12
C THR A 253 34.01 9.72 13.94
N ALA A 254 34.46 9.39 12.73
CA ALA A 254 33.94 9.97 11.51
C ALA A 254 32.53 9.42 11.20
N LEU A 255 31.69 10.24 10.59
CA LEU A 255 30.31 9.88 10.31
C LEU A 255 30.17 9.28 8.92
N ASP A 256 29.27 8.32 8.78
CA ASP A 256 28.88 7.75 7.51
C ASP A 256 27.77 8.60 6.86
N VAL A 257 27.94 8.88 5.58
CA VAL A 257 27.04 9.69 4.77
C VAL A 257 26.54 8.86 3.60
N PRO A 258 25.53 7.99 3.83
CA PRO A 258 24.91 7.25 2.75
C PRO A 258 24.11 8.20 1.85
N ARG A 259 24.04 7.86 0.56
CA ARG A 259 23.10 8.45 -0.39
C ARG A 259 22.18 7.34 -0.89
N VAL A 260 20.87 7.56 -0.81
CA VAL A 260 19.88 6.55 -1.19
C VAL A 260 18.78 7.19 -2.01
N ALA A 261 18.56 6.70 -3.23
CA ALA A 261 17.35 7.00 -3.97
C ALA A 261 16.17 6.32 -3.29
N ASN A 262 15.31 7.14 -2.69
CA ASN A 262 14.14 6.75 -1.91
C ASN A 262 12.89 7.00 -2.77
N ASN A 263 12.17 5.92 -3.05
CA ASN A 263 10.94 5.96 -3.81
C ASN A 263 9.85 5.29 -3.00
N GLN A 264 8.78 6.02 -2.72
CA GLN A 264 7.62 5.50 -2.02
C GLN A 264 6.39 5.83 -2.82
N LEU A 265 5.45 4.90 -2.86
CA LEU A 265 4.21 5.15 -3.55
C LEU A 265 3.05 4.34 -3.03
N GLU A 266 1.89 4.94 -3.13
CA GLU A 266 0.61 4.28 -3.10
C GLU A 266 0.07 4.19 -4.53
N PHE A 267 -0.55 3.06 -4.85
CA PHE A 267 -1.19 2.86 -6.13
C PHE A 267 -2.47 2.07 -5.96
N SER A 268 -3.42 2.30 -6.85
CA SER A 268 -4.66 1.53 -6.85
C SER A 268 -5.35 1.55 -8.20
N GLY A 269 -6.07 0.48 -8.53
CA GLY A 269 -6.79 0.43 -9.79
C GLY A 269 -7.52 -0.88 -10.01
N ARG A 270 -8.46 -0.84 -10.95
CA ARG A 270 -9.19 -2.01 -11.46
C ARG A 270 -8.45 -2.57 -12.68
N ILE A 271 -8.18 -3.86 -12.68
CA ILE A 271 -7.45 -4.58 -13.74
C ILE A 271 -8.24 -5.80 -14.20
N PRO A 272 -8.11 -6.23 -15.47
CA PRO A 272 -8.65 -7.52 -15.90
C PRO A 272 -7.91 -8.70 -15.23
N ASN A 273 -8.55 -9.88 -15.15
CA ASN A 273 -7.92 -11.10 -14.62
C ASN A 273 -6.61 -11.47 -15.36
N GLY A 274 -5.48 -11.39 -14.67
CA GLY A 274 -4.14 -11.59 -15.25
C GLY A 274 -3.58 -10.36 -15.97
N GLY A 275 -4.21 -9.20 -15.81
CA GLY A 275 -3.66 -7.89 -16.14
C GLY A 275 -2.78 -7.34 -15.01
N ALA A 276 -2.38 -6.06 -15.12
CA ALA A 276 -1.51 -5.41 -14.17
C ALA A 276 -1.78 -3.91 -13.99
N LEU A 277 -1.39 -3.41 -12.82
CA LEU A 277 -1.18 -1.99 -12.58
C LEU A 277 0.30 -1.65 -12.75
N VAL A 278 0.56 -0.43 -13.22
CA VAL A 278 1.91 0.05 -13.46
C VAL A 278 2.11 1.44 -12.89
N ALA A 279 3.11 1.57 -12.02
CA ALA A 279 3.63 2.84 -11.57
C ALA A 279 5.01 3.09 -12.17
N CYS A 280 5.22 4.26 -12.76
CA CYS A 280 6.45 4.63 -13.43
C CYS A 280 7.14 5.80 -12.72
N PHE A 281 8.46 5.72 -12.64
CA PHE A 281 9.36 6.75 -12.14
C PHE A 281 10.42 7.04 -13.19
N ASP A 282 10.56 8.31 -13.53
CA ASP A 282 11.59 8.84 -14.40
C ASP A 282 12.06 10.20 -13.89
N GLY A 283 13.20 10.68 -14.38
CA GLY A 283 13.82 11.90 -13.88
C GLY A 283 15.29 12.00 -14.23
N ALA A 284 15.95 13.02 -13.69
CA ALA A 284 17.40 13.17 -13.81
C ALA A 284 18.11 12.00 -13.09
N GLU A 285 19.28 11.59 -13.58
CA GLU A 285 20.03 10.46 -13.00
C GLU A 285 20.39 10.69 -11.52
N ASP A 286 20.66 11.94 -11.15
CA ASP A 286 20.95 12.36 -9.77
C ASP A 286 19.70 12.48 -8.87
N SER A 287 18.51 12.40 -9.45
CA SER A 287 17.23 12.65 -8.76
C SER A 287 16.52 11.36 -8.30
N GLY A 288 16.99 10.20 -8.75
CA GLY A 288 16.44 8.91 -8.37
C GLY A 288 16.57 7.85 -9.47
N SER A 289 16.13 6.63 -9.15
CA SER A 289 16.11 5.51 -10.09
C SER A 289 15.00 5.65 -11.13
N ARG A 290 15.27 5.24 -12.38
CA ARG A 290 14.28 5.16 -13.47
C ARG A 290 13.74 3.75 -13.60
N PHE A 291 12.47 3.53 -13.27
CA PHE A 291 11.90 2.20 -13.26
C PHE A 291 10.37 2.21 -13.45
N ALA A 292 9.82 1.03 -13.74
CA ALA A 292 8.40 0.73 -13.58
C ALA A 292 8.23 -0.39 -12.56
N LEU A 293 7.31 -0.18 -11.62
CA LEU A 293 6.77 -1.22 -10.77
C LEU A 293 5.49 -1.74 -11.41
N ILE A 294 5.52 -2.99 -11.86
CA ILE A 294 4.39 -3.67 -12.52
C ILE A 294 3.86 -4.71 -11.55
N VAL A 295 2.60 -4.59 -11.15
CA VAL A 295 1.93 -5.51 -10.21
C VAL A 295 0.73 -6.15 -10.89
N SER A 296 0.81 -7.45 -11.13
CA SER A 296 -0.26 -8.24 -11.74
C SER A 296 -0.99 -9.06 -10.69
N ALA A 297 -2.25 -9.35 -11.00
CA ALA A 297 -3.02 -10.29 -10.21
C ALA A 297 -3.84 -11.21 -11.11
N SER A 298 -3.96 -12.46 -10.70
CA SER A 298 -4.85 -13.42 -11.34
C SER A 298 -5.58 -14.28 -10.33
N GLN A 299 -6.81 -14.64 -10.67
CA GLN A 299 -7.66 -15.50 -9.85
C GLN A 299 -8.15 -16.67 -10.70
N PRO A 300 -7.84 -17.94 -10.35
CA PRO A 300 -8.36 -19.11 -11.06
C PRO A 300 -9.88 -19.10 -11.04
N ARG A 301 -10.57 -19.36 -12.16
CA ARG A 301 -12.05 -19.45 -12.17
C ARG A 301 -12.50 -20.69 -11.39
N GLU A 302 -13.42 -20.51 -10.45
CA GLU A 302 -14.12 -21.61 -9.79
C GLU A 302 -15.54 -21.15 -9.43
N ASP A 303 -16.54 -21.91 -9.89
CA ASP A 303 -17.95 -21.68 -9.59
C ASP A 303 -18.45 -22.83 -8.72
N ARG A 304 -18.45 -22.61 -7.40
CA ARG A 304 -19.18 -23.49 -6.47
C ARG A 304 -20.16 -22.64 -5.67
N GLN A 305 -21.43 -22.93 -5.87
CA GLN A 305 -22.54 -22.28 -5.18
C GLN A 305 -23.32 -23.32 -4.39
N VAL A 306 -23.93 -22.88 -3.29
CA VAL A 306 -24.90 -23.65 -2.52
C VAL A 306 -26.29 -23.10 -2.84
N PRO A 307 -27.29 -23.94 -3.17
CA PRO A 307 -28.64 -23.45 -3.39
C PRO A 307 -29.13 -22.59 -2.22
N GLY A 308 -29.65 -21.41 -2.52
CA GLY A 308 -30.19 -20.48 -1.52
C GLY A 308 -29.15 -19.67 -0.72
N MET A 309 -27.86 -19.76 -1.06
CA MET A 309 -26.80 -18.95 -0.44
C MET A 309 -25.75 -18.51 -1.47
N ARG A 310 -25.39 -17.22 -1.48
CA ARG A 310 -24.28 -16.71 -2.29
C ARG A 310 -23.44 -15.70 -1.52
N ALA A 311 -22.12 -15.75 -1.75
CA ALA A 311 -21.17 -14.81 -1.18
C ALA A 311 -20.72 -13.80 -2.25
N PHE A 312 -20.84 -12.51 -1.95
CA PHE A 312 -20.42 -11.42 -2.82
C PHE A 312 -19.30 -10.61 -2.18
N PRO A 313 -18.18 -10.37 -2.88
CA PRO A 313 -17.12 -9.55 -2.33
C PRO A 313 -17.58 -8.09 -2.27
N VAL A 314 -17.43 -7.47 -1.10
CA VAL A 314 -17.65 -6.03 -0.88
C VAL A 314 -16.37 -5.35 -0.38
N SER A 315 -15.29 -6.13 -0.25
CA SER A 315 -14.02 -5.68 0.31
C SER A 315 -13.40 -4.51 -0.47
N ALA A 316 -13.59 -4.40 -1.79
CA ALA A 316 -13.09 -3.25 -2.55
C ALA A 316 -13.77 -1.93 -2.14
N LEU A 317 -15.07 -1.98 -1.84
CA LEU A 317 -15.86 -0.82 -1.40
C LEU A 317 -15.54 -0.46 0.06
N THR A 318 -15.36 -1.48 0.90
CA THR A 318 -15.27 -1.35 2.36
C THR A 318 -13.85 -1.29 2.91
N SER A 319 -12.84 -1.59 2.10
CA SER A 319 -11.45 -1.55 2.52
C SER A 319 -11.07 -0.15 3.00
N ARG A 320 -10.43 -0.09 4.16
CA ARG A 320 -9.78 1.12 4.69
C ARG A 320 -8.33 1.28 4.20
N SER A 321 -7.88 0.39 3.33
CA SER A 321 -6.56 0.52 2.72
C SER A 321 -6.51 1.78 1.87
N LEU A 322 -5.40 2.50 1.96
CA LEU A 322 -5.24 3.83 1.37
C LEU A 322 -6.27 4.85 1.86
N VAL A 323 -6.81 4.72 3.08
CA VAL A 323 -7.67 5.74 3.72
C VAL A 323 -6.88 6.53 4.77
N SER A 324 -5.79 5.94 5.27
CA SER A 324 -4.80 6.58 6.11
C SER A 324 -4.18 7.77 5.37
N SER A 325 -4.55 8.99 5.78
CA SER A 325 -3.68 10.12 5.54
C SER A 325 -2.32 9.77 6.13
N VAL A 326 -1.24 9.84 5.34
CA VAL A 326 0.11 9.84 5.87
C VAL A 326 0.21 11.00 6.86
N ARG A 327 -0.07 10.73 8.13
CA ARG A 327 0.38 11.60 9.21
C ARG A 327 1.82 11.22 9.35
N ALA A 328 2.70 11.90 8.61
CA ALA A 328 4.13 11.90 8.86
C ALA A 328 4.39 12.48 10.28
N ARG A 329 3.96 11.76 11.31
CA ARG A 329 4.25 11.98 12.72
C ARG A 329 5.67 11.47 12.91
N GLY A 330 6.64 12.31 12.66
CA GLY A 330 8.06 11.92 12.79
C GLY A 330 8.96 12.70 11.86
N VAL A 331 8.46 13.08 10.68
CA VAL A 331 9.08 14.15 9.88
C VAL A 331 8.73 15.50 10.52
N ARG A 332 9.20 15.71 11.75
CA ARG A 332 9.54 17.04 12.23
C ARG A 332 10.68 17.53 11.34
N PHE A 333 10.36 18.10 10.19
CA PHE A 333 11.17 19.23 9.76
C PHE A 333 11.08 20.22 10.92
N ASP A 334 12.18 20.61 11.55
CA ASP A 334 12.21 21.58 12.65
C ASP A 334 11.58 22.92 12.20
N HIS A 335 10.26 22.96 12.29
CA HIS A 335 9.40 24.06 11.91
C HIS A 335 8.54 24.40 13.12
N GLU A 336 9.19 24.77 14.23
CA GLU A 336 8.52 25.38 15.38
C GLU A 336 7.89 26.76 15.07
N ALA A 337 7.98 27.28 13.85
CA ALA A 337 7.46 28.62 13.54
C ALA A 337 6.15 28.68 12.74
N HIS A 338 5.83 27.73 11.85
CA HIS A 338 4.64 27.85 10.99
C HIS A 338 3.98 26.51 10.68
N SER A 339 3.35 25.90 11.68
CA SER A 339 2.35 24.85 11.48
C SER A 339 1.11 25.44 10.80
N VAL A 340 1.08 25.43 9.47
CA VAL A 340 -0.10 25.78 8.68
C VAL A 340 -0.54 24.52 7.94
N PHE A 341 -1.55 23.89 8.56
CA PHE A 341 -2.33 22.71 8.17
C PHE A 341 -1.71 21.32 8.36
N PRO A 342 -2.26 20.48 9.28
CA PRO A 342 -2.31 19.05 8.97
C PRO A 342 -3.01 18.89 7.62
N LEU A 343 -2.50 18.03 6.74
CA LEU A 343 -3.23 17.50 5.60
C LEU A 343 -4.56 16.91 6.12
N ARG A 344 -5.58 17.75 6.30
CA ARG A 344 -6.97 17.33 6.29
C ARG A 344 -7.28 17.09 4.82
N VAL A 345 -6.79 15.97 4.31
CA VAL A 345 -7.55 15.26 3.28
C VAL A 345 -8.97 15.24 3.85
N GLY A 346 -9.93 15.89 3.18
CA GLY A 346 -11.32 15.87 3.62
C GLY A 346 -11.71 14.41 3.89
N GLU A 347 -12.57 14.16 4.89
CA GLU A 347 -12.95 12.80 5.29
C GLU A 347 -12.97 11.87 4.07
N PRO A 348 -12.03 10.91 3.97
CA PRO A 348 -11.75 10.21 2.73
C PRO A 348 -13.01 9.49 2.25
N GLY A 349 -13.74 10.13 1.33
CA GLY A 349 -15.03 9.65 0.84
C GLY A 349 -14.95 8.45 -0.11
N GLY A 350 -13.76 7.86 -0.28
CA GLY A 350 -13.53 6.73 -1.17
C GLY A 350 -13.86 5.36 -0.59
N ALA A 351 -13.89 5.21 0.75
CA ALA A 351 -14.28 3.97 1.42
C ALA A 351 -15.69 4.06 1.98
N MET A 352 -16.53 3.09 1.65
CA MET A 352 -17.83 2.93 2.30
C MET A 352 -17.65 2.22 3.63
N GLY A 353 -18.37 2.67 4.66
CA GLY A 353 -18.54 1.84 5.85
C GLY A 353 -19.24 0.54 5.48
N VAL A 354 -18.94 -0.54 6.20
CA VAL A 354 -19.67 -1.82 6.07
C VAL A 354 -21.18 -1.58 6.28
N ASP A 355 -21.52 -0.77 7.28
CA ASP A 355 -22.90 -0.36 7.57
C ASP A 355 -23.54 0.40 6.40
N THR A 356 -22.81 1.27 5.71
CA THR A 356 -23.31 2.00 4.54
C THR A 356 -23.63 1.04 3.39
N VAL A 357 -22.79 0.04 3.13
CA VAL A 357 -23.07 -0.98 2.12
C VAL A 357 -24.31 -1.78 2.52
N TYR A 358 -24.40 -2.18 3.79
CA TYR A 358 -25.57 -2.90 4.31
C TYR A 358 -26.87 -2.09 4.23
N GLU A 359 -26.84 -0.79 4.57
CA GLU A 359 -27.98 0.11 4.48
C GLU A 359 -28.48 0.27 3.04
N ILE A 360 -27.56 0.43 2.08
CA ILE A 360 -27.90 0.50 0.64
C ILE A 360 -28.55 -0.80 0.19
N LEU A 361 -27.96 -1.95 0.53
CA LEU A 361 -28.53 -3.26 0.20
C LEU A 361 -29.91 -3.45 0.84
N SER A 362 -30.06 -3.05 2.10
CA SER A 362 -31.32 -3.17 2.83
C SER A 362 -32.41 -2.32 2.21
N HIS A 363 -32.09 -1.12 1.74
CA HIS A 363 -33.04 -0.27 1.04
C HIS A 363 -33.45 -0.84 -0.33
N VAL A 364 -32.50 -1.41 -1.08
CA VAL A 364 -32.79 -2.07 -2.37
C VAL A 364 -33.67 -3.31 -2.19
N LEU A 365 -33.56 -3.97 -1.04
CA LEU A 365 -34.20 -5.26 -0.74
C LEU A 365 -35.35 -5.15 0.28
N GLU A 366 -35.79 -3.93 0.60
CA GLU A 366 -36.79 -3.63 1.64
C GLU A 366 -38.06 -4.50 1.52
N PRO A 367 -38.68 -4.66 0.32
CA PRO A 367 -39.88 -5.51 0.19
C PRO A 367 -39.64 -6.98 0.58
N GLN A 368 -38.46 -7.52 0.28
CA GLN A 368 -38.12 -8.92 0.54
C GLN A 368 -37.65 -9.14 1.97
N LEU A 369 -37.00 -8.14 2.58
CA LEU A 369 -36.58 -8.17 3.99
C LEU A 369 -37.79 -8.19 4.92
N ASP A 370 -38.80 -7.34 4.66
CA ASP A 370 -40.03 -7.27 5.46
C ASP A 370 -40.83 -8.57 5.45
N GLU A 371 -40.77 -9.32 4.34
CA GLU A 371 -41.42 -10.62 4.18
C GLU A 371 -40.58 -11.79 4.74
N GLY A 372 -39.39 -11.52 5.28
CA GLY A 372 -38.46 -12.54 5.78
C GLY A 372 -37.93 -13.47 4.68
N GLN A 373 -37.92 -13.02 3.43
CA GLN A 373 -37.49 -13.81 2.27
C GLN A 373 -36.00 -13.73 1.97
N VAL A 374 -35.30 -12.77 2.60
CA VAL A 374 -33.87 -12.56 2.47
C VAL A 374 -33.22 -12.24 3.80
N ASP A 375 -32.00 -12.73 3.95
CA ASP A 375 -31.09 -12.33 5.01
C ASP A 375 -29.73 -11.96 4.39
N ILE A 376 -29.07 -10.95 4.97
CA ILE A 376 -27.76 -10.47 4.50
C ILE A 376 -26.84 -10.39 5.70
N LEU A 377 -25.74 -11.14 5.64
CA LEU A 377 -24.70 -11.07 6.65
C LEU A 377 -23.43 -10.46 6.06
N MET A 378 -22.91 -9.41 6.69
CA MET A 378 -21.63 -8.81 6.34
C MET A 378 -20.52 -9.46 7.17
N VAL A 379 -19.52 -10.08 6.52
CA VAL A 379 -18.43 -10.77 7.20
C VAL A 379 -17.12 -10.64 6.44
N ALA A 380 -16.06 -10.14 7.10
CA ALA A 380 -14.70 -10.07 6.56
C ALA A 380 -14.58 -9.51 5.13
N GLY A 381 -15.37 -8.48 4.78
CA GLY A 381 -15.39 -7.89 3.44
C GLY A 381 -16.22 -8.65 2.41
N TRP A 382 -17.16 -9.48 2.86
CA TRP A 382 -18.13 -10.21 2.03
C TRP A 382 -19.56 -9.95 2.51
N ALA A 383 -20.50 -9.87 1.56
CA ALA A 383 -21.93 -9.93 1.81
C ALA A 383 -22.42 -11.34 1.49
N LEU A 384 -22.91 -12.05 2.50
CA LEU A 384 -23.55 -13.35 2.35
C LEU A 384 -25.05 -13.17 2.27
N THR A 385 -25.63 -13.48 1.11
CA THR A 385 -27.07 -13.38 0.88
C THR A 385 -27.71 -14.75 0.94
N PHE A 386 -28.78 -14.86 1.72
CA PHE A 386 -29.60 -16.05 1.85
C PHE A 386 -30.99 -15.75 1.31
N GLY A 387 -31.59 -16.67 0.55
CA GLY A 387 -32.96 -16.50 0.06
C GLY A 387 -33.23 -17.15 -1.29
N ARG A 388 -34.30 -16.70 -1.94
CA ARG A 388 -34.67 -17.12 -3.30
C ARG A 388 -33.69 -16.56 -4.34
N ASP A 389 -33.55 -17.25 -5.47
CA ASP A 389 -32.59 -16.87 -6.52
C ASP A 389 -32.82 -15.45 -7.07
N ASP A 390 -34.07 -14.99 -7.16
CA ASP A 390 -34.40 -13.63 -7.59
C ASP A 390 -33.86 -12.55 -6.63
N VAL A 391 -33.79 -12.87 -5.33
CA VAL A 391 -33.26 -11.94 -4.33
C VAL A 391 -31.74 -11.92 -4.31
N ILE A 392 -31.13 -13.10 -4.44
CA ILE A 392 -29.68 -13.23 -4.63
C ILE A 392 -29.25 -12.43 -5.87
N GLU A 393 -30.01 -12.51 -6.95
CA GLU A 393 -29.75 -11.78 -8.18
C GLU A 393 -29.91 -10.27 -8.01
N THR A 394 -30.96 -9.82 -7.30
CA THR A 394 -31.14 -8.39 -6.98
C THR A 394 -29.96 -7.85 -6.15
N THR A 395 -29.47 -8.63 -5.18
CA THR A 395 -28.29 -8.26 -4.38
C THR A 395 -27.05 -8.14 -5.25
N ARG A 396 -26.86 -9.10 -6.16
CA ARG A 396 -25.75 -9.07 -7.13
C ARG A 396 -25.78 -7.80 -7.97
N GLU A 397 -26.92 -7.48 -8.57
CA GLU A 397 -27.08 -6.31 -9.44
C GLU A 397 -26.76 -5.00 -8.69
N ALA A 398 -27.26 -4.87 -7.46
CA ALA A 398 -26.96 -3.74 -6.60
C ALA A 398 -25.45 -3.60 -6.33
N LEU A 399 -24.79 -4.69 -5.96
CA LEU A 399 -23.36 -4.67 -5.68
C LEU A 399 -22.52 -4.39 -6.93
N VAL A 400 -22.88 -4.94 -8.09
CA VAL A 400 -22.21 -4.62 -9.36
C VAL A 400 -22.33 -3.13 -9.68
N ALA A 401 -23.54 -2.57 -9.57
CA ALA A 401 -23.77 -1.15 -9.80
C ALA A 401 -22.94 -0.26 -8.84
N MET A 402 -22.85 -0.64 -7.56
CA MET A 402 -22.00 0.05 -6.59
C MET A 402 -20.52 -0.02 -6.99
N HIS A 403 -19.99 -1.18 -7.38
CA HIS A 403 -18.59 -1.30 -7.81
C HIS A 403 -18.30 -0.50 -9.07
N ASP A 404 -19.18 -0.52 -10.07
CA ASP A 404 -19.00 0.24 -11.31
C ASP A 404 -19.05 1.75 -11.08
N GLN A 405 -19.87 2.21 -10.15
CA GLN A 405 -19.98 3.63 -9.80
C GLN A 405 -18.79 4.12 -8.97
N TRP A 406 -18.33 3.33 -7.98
CA TRP A 406 -17.39 3.78 -6.96
C TRP A 406 -15.95 3.31 -7.17
N ILE A 407 -15.74 2.21 -7.89
CA ILE A 407 -14.40 1.66 -8.16
C ILE A 407 -13.97 1.99 -9.59
N ARG A 408 -13.82 3.30 -9.85
CA ARG A 408 -13.32 3.83 -11.13
C ARG A 408 -11.86 4.20 -11.03
N SER A 409 -11.11 3.95 -12.09
CA SER A 409 -9.67 4.18 -12.15
C SER A 409 -9.32 5.42 -12.97
N ALA A 410 -8.19 6.03 -12.65
CA ALA A 410 -7.55 7.06 -13.45
C ALA A 410 -6.03 6.84 -13.48
N ALA A 411 -5.37 7.45 -14.46
CA ALA A 411 -3.93 7.63 -14.49
C ALA A 411 -3.61 9.05 -14.04
N CYS A 412 -2.68 9.20 -13.10
CA CYS A 412 -2.14 10.49 -12.71
C CYS A 412 -0.69 10.59 -13.19
N ASP A 413 -0.38 11.59 -14.00
CA ASP A 413 0.98 11.97 -14.36
C ASP A 413 1.36 13.24 -13.58
N LEU A 414 2.53 13.23 -12.95
CA LEU A 414 3.14 14.36 -12.25
C LEU A 414 4.50 14.64 -12.87
N TRP A 415 4.76 15.90 -13.23
CA TRP A 415 6.02 16.34 -13.81
C TRP A 415 6.62 17.48 -13.00
N ALA A 416 7.95 17.46 -12.90
CA ALA A 416 8.78 18.58 -12.51
C ALA A 416 9.95 18.69 -13.50
N TRP A 417 10.17 19.86 -14.07
CA TRP A 417 11.25 20.12 -15.04
C TRP A 417 11.81 21.52 -14.86
N VAL A 418 12.88 21.84 -15.60
CA VAL A 418 13.45 23.19 -15.61
C VAL A 418 13.52 23.80 -17.00
N ASP A 419 13.16 25.08 -17.08
CA ASP A 419 13.33 25.92 -18.27
C ASP A 419 14.60 26.76 -18.14
N ASP A 420 15.44 26.80 -19.17
CA ASP A 420 16.63 27.66 -19.20
C ASP A 420 16.21 29.11 -19.42
N LEU A 421 16.49 29.99 -18.45
CA LEU A 421 16.15 31.42 -18.53
C LEU A 421 17.18 32.24 -19.33
N ASP A 422 18.39 31.72 -19.49
CA ASP A 422 19.48 32.43 -20.15
C ASP A 422 19.64 31.98 -21.63
N GLY A 423 19.04 30.86 -22.02
CA GLY A 423 18.94 30.39 -23.40
C GLY A 423 17.62 30.82 -24.06
N GLY A 424 17.68 31.63 -25.12
CA GLY A 424 16.51 32.17 -25.85
C GLY A 424 15.66 31.15 -26.63
N ALA A 425 15.57 29.90 -26.18
CA ALA A 425 14.65 28.91 -26.73
C ALA A 425 13.38 28.89 -25.87
N GLU A 426 12.35 29.60 -26.33
CA GLU A 426 10.96 29.18 -26.11
C GLU A 426 10.77 27.80 -26.78
N ALA A 427 11.34 26.75 -26.19
CA ALA A 427 10.94 25.39 -26.51
C ALA A 427 9.58 25.21 -25.86
N ALA A 428 8.54 25.64 -26.58
CA ALA A 428 7.15 25.50 -26.16
C ALA A 428 6.91 24.04 -25.76
N PHE A 429 6.59 23.84 -24.48
CA PHE A 429 5.92 22.63 -24.02
C PHE A 429 4.56 22.63 -24.72
N ASP A 430 4.43 21.94 -25.86
CA ASP A 430 3.18 21.87 -26.63
C ASP A 430 2.12 20.96 -25.97
N GLY A 431 2.35 20.56 -24.72
CA GLY A 431 1.50 19.66 -23.96
C GLY A 431 1.61 18.19 -24.37
N ARG A 432 2.55 17.80 -25.25
CA ARG A 432 2.78 16.40 -25.64
C ARG A 432 4.13 15.88 -25.11
N PRO A 433 4.12 15.02 -24.07
CA PRO A 433 5.31 14.31 -23.60
C PRO A 433 6.03 13.49 -24.69
N ASP A 434 5.34 13.17 -25.79
CA ASP A 434 5.83 12.29 -26.85
C ASP A 434 6.60 13.04 -27.96
N ALA A 435 6.59 14.38 -27.95
CA ALA A 435 7.02 15.18 -29.10
C ALA A 435 8.52 15.51 -29.13
N ASN A 436 9.26 15.41 -28.02
CA ASN A 436 10.69 15.72 -28.02
C ASN A 436 11.49 14.95 -26.94
N PRO A 437 12.32 13.96 -27.30
CA PRO A 437 13.25 13.32 -26.36
C PRO A 437 14.35 14.26 -25.82
N ASN A 438 14.42 15.50 -26.32
CA ASN A 438 15.27 16.57 -25.80
C ASN A 438 14.48 17.60 -24.96
N LEU A 439 13.44 17.17 -24.22
CA LEU A 439 12.80 18.01 -23.21
C LEU A 439 13.89 18.69 -22.35
N PRO A 440 13.86 20.02 -22.17
CA PRO A 440 14.81 20.71 -21.31
C PRO A 440 14.73 20.10 -19.90
N ALA A 441 15.83 19.48 -19.47
CA ALA A 441 16.12 18.90 -18.15
C ALA A 441 14.90 18.54 -17.26
N MET A 442 14.22 17.42 -17.59
CA MET A 442 13.24 16.79 -16.71
C MET A 442 13.89 16.43 -15.36
N LEU A 443 13.31 16.91 -14.27
CA LEU A 443 13.77 16.58 -12.92
C LEU A 443 13.09 15.31 -12.42
N HIS A 444 11.76 15.25 -12.49
CA HIS A 444 10.96 14.13 -12.03
C HIS A 444 9.74 13.94 -12.94
N HIS A 445 9.42 12.69 -13.27
CA HIS A 445 8.16 12.30 -13.88
C HIS A 445 7.67 11.04 -13.18
N VAL A 446 6.54 11.16 -12.49
CA VAL A 446 5.89 10.03 -11.84
C VAL A 446 4.53 9.79 -12.48
N ARG A 447 4.25 8.53 -12.84
CA ARG A 447 2.95 8.11 -13.37
C ARG A 447 2.36 7.00 -12.51
N LEU A 448 1.13 7.16 -12.04
CA LEU A 448 0.51 6.25 -11.07
C LEU A 448 -0.92 5.88 -11.48
N PRO A 449 -1.35 4.63 -11.24
CA PRO A 449 -2.76 4.27 -11.24
C PRO A 449 -3.41 4.67 -9.93
N VAL A 450 -4.58 5.30 -10.01
CA VAL A 450 -5.35 5.76 -8.86
C VAL A 450 -6.82 5.35 -8.98
N ILE A 451 -7.47 5.05 -7.85
CA ILE A 451 -8.92 4.88 -7.76
C ILE A 451 -9.52 6.19 -7.27
N LEU A 452 -10.62 6.60 -7.91
CA LEU A 452 -11.30 7.84 -7.57
C LEU A 452 -11.79 7.81 -6.11
N GLY A 453 -11.63 8.92 -5.40
CA GLY A 453 -11.99 9.09 -3.99
C GLY A 453 -10.94 8.57 -3.00
N ARG A 454 -9.89 7.88 -3.45
CA ARG A 454 -8.81 7.38 -2.59
C ARG A 454 -7.62 8.35 -2.58
N PRO A 455 -7.01 8.65 -1.42
CA PRO A 455 -5.73 9.32 -1.37
C PRO A 455 -4.61 8.43 -1.85
N HIS A 456 -3.63 9.07 -2.47
CA HIS A 456 -2.36 8.50 -2.88
C HIS A 456 -1.23 9.42 -2.43
N PHE A 457 -0.15 8.81 -1.99
CA PHE A 457 1.09 9.48 -1.65
C PHE A 457 2.24 8.99 -2.52
N VAL A 458 3.15 9.89 -2.86
CA VAL A 458 4.39 9.60 -3.55
C VAL A 458 5.56 10.37 -2.98
N VAL A 459 6.69 9.66 -2.87
CA VAL A 459 8.04 10.20 -2.66
C VAL A 459 8.91 9.70 -3.79
N HIS A 460 9.67 10.60 -4.41
CA HIS A 460 10.66 10.25 -5.40
C HIS A 460 11.84 11.20 -5.30
N GLY A 461 12.96 10.73 -4.77
CA GLY A 461 14.13 11.57 -4.58
C GLY A 461 15.33 10.83 -4.04
N VAL A 462 16.32 11.60 -3.60
CA VAL A 462 17.52 11.12 -2.93
C VAL A 462 17.58 11.64 -1.51
N GLU A 463 17.81 10.72 -0.59
CA GLU A 463 18.00 10.97 0.83
C GLU A 463 19.49 10.83 1.20
N SER A 464 19.96 11.68 2.10
CA SER A 464 21.34 11.68 2.63
C SER A 464 21.36 12.22 4.05
N THR A 465 22.51 12.16 4.71
CA THR A 465 22.74 12.80 6.02
C THR A 465 23.70 13.98 5.89
N VAL A 466 23.59 14.96 6.79
CA VAL A 466 24.54 16.07 6.93
C VAL A 466 24.70 16.48 8.39
N VAL A 467 25.90 16.95 8.76
CA VAL A 467 26.13 17.68 10.02
C VAL A 467 25.62 19.10 9.82
N HIS A 468 24.41 19.38 10.29
CA HIS A 468 23.75 20.67 10.05
C HIS A 468 24.08 21.72 11.11
N ASP A 469 24.40 21.27 12.31
CA ASP A 469 24.72 22.10 13.45
C ASP A 469 25.73 21.40 14.36
N VAL A 470 26.26 22.12 15.34
CA VAL A 470 27.12 21.58 16.39
C VAL A 470 26.70 22.14 17.74
N GLY A 471 26.22 21.26 18.60
CA GLY A 471 25.96 21.55 20.01
C GLY A 471 27.26 21.66 20.80
N VAL A 472 27.16 22.20 22.01
CA VAL A 472 28.26 22.24 22.96
C VAL A 472 27.80 21.59 24.26
N GLU A 473 28.46 20.50 24.61
CA GLU A 473 28.29 19.84 25.91
C GLU A 473 29.27 20.45 26.90
N ILE A 474 28.77 20.84 28.08
CA ILE A 474 29.54 21.54 29.11
C ILE A 474 29.40 20.78 30.42
N ALA A 475 30.53 20.33 30.95
CA ALA A 475 30.60 19.72 32.28
C ALA A 475 31.77 20.31 33.07
N GLN A 476 31.45 20.93 34.21
CA GLN A 476 32.40 21.63 35.08
C GLN A 476 33.14 22.77 34.34
N GLU A 477 34.41 22.55 33.98
CA GLU A 477 35.27 23.50 33.27
C GLU A 477 35.70 22.99 31.87
N ALA A 478 35.18 21.83 31.46
CA ALA A 478 35.43 21.23 30.16
C ALA A 478 34.22 21.42 29.24
N SER A 479 34.50 21.65 27.95
CA SER A 479 33.49 21.66 26.90
C SER A 479 33.93 20.77 25.75
N ALA A 480 32.98 20.07 25.14
CA ALA A 480 33.19 19.39 23.88
C ALA A 480 32.07 19.73 22.91
N VAL A 481 32.39 19.61 21.64
CA VAL A 481 31.45 19.90 20.57
C VAL A 481 30.76 18.59 20.21
N ASN A 482 29.43 18.64 20.06
CA ASN A 482 28.58 17.50 19.75
C ASN A 482 27.93 17.73 18.37
N PRO A 483 28.28 16.96 17.33
CA PRO A 483 27.68 17.15 16.01
C PRO A 483 26.17 16.92 16.07
N ILE A 484 25.40 17.73 15.35
CA ILE A 484 23.97 17.49 15.21
C ILE A 484 23.70 17.07 13.77
N VAL A 485 23.40 15.78 13.58
CA VAL A 485 23.16 15.21 12.26
C VAL A 485 21.67 15.23 11.93
N THR A 486 21.34 15.66 10.71
CA THR A 486 19.97 15.60 10.19
C THR A 486 19.93 14.88 8.85
N SER A 487 18.76 14.36 8.48
CA SER A 487 18.53 13.87 7.12
C SER A 487 18.22 15.04 6.19
N THR A 488 18.70 14.93 4.96
CA THR A 488 18.41 15.84 3.87
C THR A 488 17.77 15.05 2.75
N PHE A 489 16.71 15.60 2.17
CA PHE A 489 16.04 15.00 1.03
C PHE A 489 15.96 16.01 -0.12
N GLY A 490 16.37 15.56 -1.31
CA GLY A 490 16.14 16.25 -2.56
C GLY A 490 15.26 15.40 -3.47
N GLY A 491 14.06 15.87 -3.80
CA GLY A 491 13.15 15.22 -4.71
C GLY A 491 11.73 15.74 -4.63
N LEU A 492 10.80 14.95 -5.17
CA LEU A 492 9.38 15.18 -5.24
C LEU A 492 8.65 14.48 -4.08
N PHE A 493 7.79 15.21 -3.40
CA PHE A 493 6.69 14.71 -2.57
C PHE A 493 5.37 15.10 -3.22
N ALA A 494 4.42 14.18 -3.26
CA ALA A 494 3.08 14.48 -3.71
C ALA A 494 2.06 13.72 -2.89
N SER A 495 1.00 14.41 -2.47
CA SER A 495 -0.24 13.79 -2.00
C SER A 495 -1.36 14.21 -2.95
N LEU A 496 -2.19 13.27 -3.36
CA LEU A 496 -3.28 13.55 -4.29
C LEU A 496 -4.52 12.69 -4.00
N VAL A 497 -5.70 13.26 -4.23
CA VAL A 497 -6.99 12.58 -4.27
C VAL A 497 -7.67 13.03 -5.56
N VAL A 498 -7.97 12.09 -6.44
CA VAL A 498 -8.80 12.38 -7.63
C VAL A 498 -10.22 11.97 -7.31
N GLN A 499 -11.19 12.85 -7.50
CA GLN A 499 -12.60 12.59 -7.24
C GLN A 499 -13.42 12.75 -8.51
N ASP A 500 -14.55 12.05 -8.54
CA ASP A 500 -15.53 12.25 -9.58
C ASP A 500 -16.47 13.40 -9.22
N GLY A 501 -16.36 14.52 -9.94
CA GLY A 501 -17.32 15.62 -9.83
C GLY A 501 -18.51 15.42 -10.77
N ILE A 502 -19.54 16.26 -10.60
CA ILE A 502 -20.78 16.21 -11.40
C ILE A 502 -20.49 16.37 -12.90
N ASP A 503 -19.65 17.34 -13.27
CA ASP A 503 -19.38 17.69 -14.67
C ASP A 503 -17.95 17.36 -15.14
N ALA A 504 -17.02 17.18 -14.21
CA ALA A 504 -15.59 16.96 -14.49
C ALA A 504 -14.93 16.19 -13.34
N LEU A 505 -13.74 15.64 -13.59
CA LEU A 505 -12.89 15.19 -12.49
C LEU A 505 -12.52 16.39 -11.62
N SER A 506 -12.34 16.16 -10.33
CA SER A 506 -11.70 17.12 -9.44
C SER A 506 -10.49 16.49 -8.79
N VAL A 507 -9.52 17.31 -8.43
CA VAL A 507 -8.29 16.86 -7.80
C VAL A 507 -7.98 17.74 -6.62
N GLN A 508 -7.67 17.11 -5.50
CA GLN A 508 -6.99 17.73 -4.37
C GLN A 508 -5.56 17.23 -4.40
N CYS A 509 -4.58 18.10 -4.64
CA CYS A 509 -3.17 17.72 -4.59
C CYS A 509 -2.32 18.74 -3.83
N ASP A 510 -1.26 18.22 -3.21
CA ASP A 510 -0.19 18.97 -2.55
C ASP A 510 1.12 18.41 -3.08
N VAL A 511 1.82 19.22 -3.88
CA VAL A 511 3.07 18.84 -4.53
C VAL A 511 4.18 19.69 -3.96
N ASP A 512 5.20 19.05 -3.42
CA ASP A 512 6.33 19.69 -2.78
C ASP A 512 7.63 19.15 -3.36
N LEU A 513 8.39 20.03 -4.00
CA LEU A 513 9.67 19.73 -4.58
C LEU A 513 10.75 20.36 -3.72
N SER A 514 11.59 19.52 -3.11
CA SER A 514 12.80 19.93 -2.41
C SER A 514 13.98 19.69 -3.32
N GLN A 515 14.78 20.70 -3.63
CA GLN A 515 15.98 20.53 -4.43
C GLN A 515 17.22 20.78 -3.60
N LEU A 516 18.07 19.75 -3.51
CA LEU A 516 19.38 19.87 -2.90
C LEU A 516 20.35 20.46 -3.94
N LEU A 517 20.63 21.77 -3.83
CA LEU A 517 21.48 22.45 -4.81
C LEU A 517 22.96 22.15 -4.59
N ARG A 518 23.42 22.34 -3.35
CA ARG A 518 24.82 22.19 -3.00
C ARG A 518 24.98 22.07 -1.50
N THR A 519 25.89 21.22 -1.05
CA THR A 519 26.33 21.20 0.35
C THR A 519 27.63 21.98 0.46
N ARG A 520 27.66 23.01 1.30
CA ARG A 520 28.88 23.78 1.57
C ARG A 520 29.50 23.33 2.88
N ARG A 521 30.79 23.06 2.87
CA ARG A 521 31.57 22.83 4.09
C ARG A 521 31.91 24.17 4.72
N HIS A 522 31.60 24.31 6.00
CA HIS A 522 31.98 25.44 6.83
C HIS A 522 32.71 24.87 8.06
N ALA A 523 34.01 25.14 8.18
CA ALA A 523 34.70 24.84 9.43
C ALA A 523 34.16 25.78 10.52
N ALA A 524 33.65 25.19 11.60
CA ALA A 524 33.18 25.93 12.76
C ALA A 524 34.36 26.59 13.46
N GLU A 525 34.23 27.89 13.75
CA GLU A 525 35.26 28.68 14.45
C GLU A 525 35.22 28.42 15.97
N THR A 526 35.08 27.17 16.40
CA THR A 526 35.14 26.82 17.83
C THR A 526 36.57 26.46 18.23
N ARG A 527 36.89 26.59 19.52
CA ARG A 527 38.19 26.16 20.08
C ARG A 527 38.44 24.66 19.89
N HIS A 528 37.38 23.87 19.67
CA HIS A 528 37.40 22.42 19.60
C HIS A 528 37.14 21.89 18.17
N GLY A 529 37.05 22.78 17.17
CA GLY A 529 36.76 22.41 15.79
C GLY A 529 35.27 22.18 15.51
N GLY A 530 34.98 21.33 14.52
CA GLY A 530 33.63 21.06 14.01
C GLY A 530 33.51 21.42 12.52
N ASP A 531 33.09 20.49 11.68
CA ASP A 531 32.76 20.75 10.28
C ASP A 531 31.24 20.75 10.10
N LEU A 532 30.70 21.91 9.71
CA LEU A 532 29.32 22.04 9.26
C LEU A 532 29.22 21.72 7.77
N HIS A 533 28.21 20.94 7.42
CA HIS A 533 27.85 20.61 6.06
C HIS A 533 26.47 21.21 5.78
N LEU A 534 26.44 22.47 5.38
CA LEU A 534 25.20 23.23 5.22
C LEU A 534 24.60 22.96 3.82
N PRO A 535 23.51 22.19 3.72
CA PRO A 535 22.81 22.01 2.45
C PRO A 535 22.08 23.30 2.09
N SER A 536 22.23 23.75 0.86
CA SER A 536 21.35 24.75 0.26
C SER A 536 20.18 24.01 -0.38
N THR A 537 19.00 24.11 0.23
CA THR A 537 17.76 23.54 -0.31
C THR A 537 16.86 24.63 -0.83
N GLU A 538 16.40 24.51 -2.07
CA GLU A 538 15.27 25.28 -2.58
C GLU A 538 14.02 24.43 -2.50
N ARG A 539 12.93 24.99 -1.98
CA ARG A 539 11.66 24.28 -1.81
C ARG A 539 10.56 24.99 -2.56
N LEU A 540 9.79 24.22 -3.31
CA LEU A 540 8.67 24.71 -4.11
C LEU A 540 7.44 23.86 -3.81
N ARG A 541 6.43 24.48 -3.20
CA ARG A 541 5.19 23.82 -2.82
C ARG A 541 4.00 24.42 -3.53
N TYR A 542 3.15 23.56 -4.07
CA TYR A 542 1.87 23.92 -4.67
C TYR A 542 0.75 23.09 -4.08
N VAL A 543 -0.38 23.76 -3.83
CA VAL A 543 -1.61 23.11 -3.39
C VAL A 543 -2.70 23.47 -4.37
N HIS A 544 -3.38 22.47 -4.90
CA HIS A 544 -4.54 22.64 -5.76
C HIS A 544 -5.71 21.84 -5.21
N ALA A 545 -6.90 22.46 -5.23
CA ALA A 545 -8.16 21.80 -4.92
C ALA A 545 -9.23 22.35 -5.87
N GLY A 546 -9.58 21.58 -6.89
CA GLY A 546 -10.47 22.09 -7.92
C GLY A 546 -10.76 21.11 -9.06
N PRO A 547 -11.64 21.51 -10.00
CA PRO A 547 -11.93 20.71 -11.18
C PRO A 547 -10.72 20.66 -12.13
N ILE A 548 -10.55 19.53 -12.79
CA ILE A 548 -9.56 19.29 -13.84
C ILE A 548 -10.25 18.69 -15.07
N GLU A 549 -9.87 19.18 -16.25
CA GLU A 549 -10.31 18.59 -17.51
C GLU A 549 -9.48 17.35 -17.83
N THR A 550 -10.16 16.22 -17.99
CA THR A 550 -9.52 14.92 -18.25
C THR A 550 -8.59 15.00 -19.47
N GLY A 551 -7.35 14.54 -19.30
CA GLY A 551 -6.32 14.52 -20.34
C GLY A 551 -5.64 15.87 -20.61
N LYS A 552 -6.11 16.98 -20.00
CA LYS A 552 -5.41 18.26 -20.06
C LYS A 552 -4.37 18.38 -18.96
N VAL A 553 -3.31 19.08 -19.28
CA VAL A 553 -2.24 19.41 -18.34
C VAL A 553 -2.69 20.59 -17.47
N LEU A 554 -2.68 20.39 -16.17
CA LEU A 554 -2.79 21.42 -15.15
C LEU A 554 -1.37 21.86 -14.77
N GLU A 555 -0.98 23.04 -15.21
CA GLU A 555 0.27 23.67 -14.77
C GLU A 555 0.08 24.32 -13.40
N PHE A 556 0.99 24.05 -12.46
CA PHE A 556 0.95 24.67 -11.14
C PHE A 556 1.55 26.09 -11.13
N GLY A 557 2.11 26.52 -12.26
CA GLY A 557 2.70 27.83 -12.48
C GLY A 557 4.23 27.79 -12.49
N ASP A 558 4.80 29.00 -12.52
CA ASP A 558 6.24 29.20 -12.52
C ASP A 558 6.80 29.08 -11.09
N GLY A 559 7.82 28.24 -10.92
CA GLY A 559 8.56 28.07 -9.68
C GLY A 559 9.70 29.07 -9.50
N GLY A 560 10.45 28.89 -8.42
CA GLY A 560 11.69 29.64 -8.18
C GLY A 560 12.71 29.45 -9.29
N SER A 561 13.64 30.41 -9.39
CA SER A 561 14.78 30.27 -10.29
C SER A 561 15.97 29.65 -9.55
N ILE A 562 16.47 28.52 -10.04
CA ILE A 562 17.69 27.89 -9.56
C ILE A 562 18.86 28.45 -10.34
N THR A 563 20.02 28.59 -9.69
CA THR A 563 21.26 28.90 -10.39
C THR A 563 22.21 27.71 -10.31
N ASP A 564 22.64 27.18 -11.46
CA ASP A 564 23.74 26.21 -11.55
C ASP A 564 24.92 26.86 -12.31
N GLY A 565 25.98 27.14 -11.56
CA GLY A 565 27.11 27.92 -12.05
C GLY A 565 26.70 29.33 -12.48
N ALA A 566 26.75 29.61 -13.78
CA ALA A 566 26.37 30.88 -14.38
C ALA A 566 24.99 30.87 -15.06
N ARG A 567 24.33 29.70 -15.12
CA ARG A 567 23.02 29.53 -15.78
C ARG A 567 21.90 29.59 -14.75
N ARG A 568 20.80 30.22 -15.14
CA ARG A 568 19.57 30.31 -14.37
C ARG A 568 18.50 29.46 -15.01
N PHE A 569 17.84 28.67 -14.20
CA PHE A 569 16.81 27.75 -14.58
C PHE A 569 15.53 28.11 -13.82
N ARG A 570 14.36 27.98 -14.44
CA ARG A 570 13.08 28.12 -13.76
C ARG A 570 12.45 26.75 -13.60
N VAL A 571 12.11 26.39 -12.37
CA VAL A 571 11.37 25.15 -12.12
C VAL A 571 9.94 25.31 -12.58
N ARG A 572 9.41 24.27 -13.21
CA ARG A 572 7.99 24.13 -13.49
C ARG A 572 7.48 22.80 -13.00
N GLN A 573 6.20 22.78 -12.66
CA GLN A 573 5.49 21.58 -12.26
C GLN A 573 4.14 21.53 -12.94
N ALA A 574 3.71 20.33 -13.29
CA ALA A 574 2.40 20.10 -13.86
C ALA A 574 1.86 18.72 -13.50
N MET A 575 0.56 18.55 -13.70
CA MET A 575 -0.13 17.29 -13.52
C MET A 575 -1.11 17.06 -14.67
N ARG A 576 -1.36 15.80 -15.00
CA ARG A 576 -2.46 15.40 -15.89
C ARG A 576 -3.16 14.20 -15.30
N VAL A 577 -4.49 14.20 -15.42
CA VAL A 577 -5.32 13.08 -14.97
C VAL A 577 -6.14 12.55 -16.15
N GLU A 578 -6.09 11.24 -16.38
CA GLU A 578 -6.81 10.55 -17.45
C GLU A 578 -7.73 9.48 -16.86
N ARG A 579 -9.05 9.49 -17.16
CA ARG A 579 -9.93 8.37 -16.80
C ARG A 579 -9.52 7.09 -17.55
N ARG A 580 -9.67 5.94 -16.89
CA ARG A 580 -9.27 4.61 -17.41
C ARG A 580 -10.34 3.55 -17.27
#